data_AF-A0A3S5DNZ2-F1
#
_entry.id   AF-A0A3S5DNZ2-F1
#
_cell.length_a   1.000
_cell.length_b   1.000
_cell.length_c   1.000
_cell.angle_alpha   90.00
_cell.angle_beta   90.00
_cell.angle_gamma   90.00
#
_symmetry.space_group_name_H-M   'P 1'
#
loop_
_entity.id
_entity.type
_entity.pdbx_description
1 polymer ?
#
loop_
_entity_poly.entity_id
_entity_poly.type
_entity_poly.pdbx_seq_one_letter_code
_entity_poly.pdbx_strand_id
1 'polypeptide(L)'
;MAATKPAFNPPGKKGDMIFSALVKLAALIVLLMLGGIIVSLIISSWPSIEKFGFSFLWTKEWDAPNDIYGALVPIYGTLVTSFIALLIAVPVSFGIALFLTELAPGWLRRPLGIAIELLAGYPQHRLRHVGPVYLRAAVCHLVPGTSREYSFQHSVCWRTVLRPGILVSVFWRRASFSPL
;
A
#
# COMPACT_ATOMS: atom_id res chain seq x y z
N MET A 1 -41.39 38.08 -0.82
CA MET A 1 -40.77 36.93 -0.14
C MET A 1 -39.35 37.35 0.23
N ALA A 2 -39.10 37.73 1.49
CA ALA A 2 -37.82 38.27 1.92
C ALA A 2 -36.82 37.12 2.14
N ALA A 3 -35.72 37.11 1.38
CA ALA A 3 -34.63 36.16 1.54
C ALA A 3 -33.82 36.51 2.79
N THR A 4 -33.95 35.71 3.85
CA THR A 4 -33.11 35.81 5.03
C THR A 4 -31.71 35.28 4.72
N LYS A 5 -30.72 36.17 4.73
CA LYS A 5 -29.30 35.84 4.58
C LYS A 5 -28.87 35.04 5.82
N PRO A 6 -28.37 33.80 5.69
CA PRO A 6 -27.90 33.05 6.85
C PRO A 6 -26.68 33.77 7.45
N ALA A 7 -26.77 34.13 8.74
CA ALA A 7 -25.67 34.74 9.46
C ALA A 7 -24.62 33.68 9.76
N PHE A 8 -23.48 33.73 9.06
CA PHE A 8 -22.31 32.90 9.35
C PHE A 8 -21.65 33.42 10.63
N ASN A 9 -21.77 32.65 11.72
CA ASN A 9 -21.13 33.00 12.98
C ASN A 9 -19.67 32.53 12.91
N PRO A 10 -18.67 33.44 12.93
CA PRO A 10 -17.28 33.02 12.83
C PRO A 10 -16.93 32.13 14.03
N PRO A 11 -16.19 31.02 13.81
CA PRO A 11 -15.76 30.15 14.89
C PRO A 11 -15.01 30.97 15.95
N GLY A 12 -15.30 30.72 17.22
CA GLY A 12 -14.68 31.47 18.31
C GLY A 12 -13.16 31.36 18.28
N LYS A 13 -12.45 32.47 18.55
CA LYS A 13 -10.97 32.56 18.51
C LYS A 13 -10.23 31.41 19.23
N LYS A 14 -10.83 30.87 20.31
CA LYS A 14 -10.28 29.74 21.06
C LYS A 14 -10.29 28.43 20.26
N GLY A 15 -11.35 28.16 19.50
CA GLY A 15 -11.48 26.95 18.68
C GLY A 15 -10.47 26.93 17.54
N ASP A 16 -10.26 28.06 16.88
CA ASP A 16 -9.27 28.22 15.81
C ASP A 16 -7.83 28.03 16.33
N MET A 17 -7.54 28.56 17.53
CA MET A 17 -6.23 28.37 18.18
C MET A 17 -5.96 26.90 18.55
N ILE A 18 -6.94 26.20 19.12
CA ILE A 18 -6.81 24.77 19.47
C ILE A 18 -6.64 23.92 18.20
N PHE A 19 -7.46 24.19 17.16
CA PHE A 19 -7.36 23.49 15.88
C PHE A 19 -6.00 23.70 15.22
N SER A 20 -5.52 24.95 15.14
CA SER A 20 -4.20 25.26 14.57
C SER A 20 -3.07 24.60 15.35
N ALA A 21 -3.15 24.58 16.69
CA ALA A 21 -2.15 23.91 17.52
C ALA A 21 -2.13 22.39 17.30
N LEU A 22 -3.30 21.74 17.22
CA LEU A 22 -3.42 20.32 16.91
C LEU A 22 -2.81 19.97 15.55
N VAL A 23 -3.13 20.73 14.51
CA VAL A 23 -2.59 20.52 13.16
C VAL A 23 -1.07 20.69 13.13
N LYS A 24 -0.54 21.72 13.81
CA LYS A 24 0.91 21.95 13.93
C LYS A 24 1.60 20.82 14.68
N LEU A 25 1.01 20.33 15.77
CA LEU A 25 1.53 19.21 16.55
C LEU A 25 1.53 17.92 15.71
N ALA A 26 0.44 17.64 14.99
CA ALA A 26 0.37 16.51 14.08
C ALA A 26 1.46 16.58 12.99
N ALA A 27 1.64 17.74 12.36
CA ALA A 27 2.70 17.94 11.37
C ALA A 27 4.10 17.76 11.98
N LEU A 28 4.33 18.28 13.20
CA LEU A 28 5.58 18.11 13.92
C LEU A 28 5.87 16.64 14.23
N ILE A 29 4.88 15.87 14.68
CA ILE A 29 5.02 14.43 14.93
C ILE A 29 5.40 13.70 13.65
N VAL A 30 4.72 13.96 12.53
CA VAL A 30 5.04 13.32 11.25
C VAL A 30 6.46 13.67 10.81
N LEU A 31 6.87 14.93 10.96
CA LEU A 31 8.23 15.37 10.64
C LEU A 31 9.29 14.67 11.51
N LEU A 32 9.04 14.57 12.81
CA LEU A 32 9.92 13.86 13.75
C LEU A 32 9.97 12.35 13.45
N MET A 33 8.85 11.75 13.07
CA MET A 33 8.77 10.35 12.70
C MET A 33 9.57 10.07 11.42
N LEU A 34 9.45 10.94 10.40
CA LEU A 34 10.28 10.88 9.21
C LEU A 34 11.77 11.00 9.55
N GLY A 35 12.13 11.98 10.38
CA GLY A 35 13.51 12.15 10.86
C GLY A 35 14.03 10.93 11.62
N GLY A 36 13.22 10.35 12.48
CA GLY A 36 13.54 9.13 13.23
C GLY A 36 13.80 7.93 12.31
N ILE A 37 13.01 7.77 11.24
CA ILE A 37 13.24 6.72 10.24
C ILE A 37 14.59 6.93 9.54
N ILE A 38 14.91 8.17 9.14
CA ILE A 38 16.19 8.48 8.49
C ILE A 38 17.37 8.17 9.43
N VAL A 39 17.29 8.61 10.69
CA VAL A 39 18.35 8.35 11.69
C VAL A 39 18.49 6.85 11.95
N SER A 40 17.38 6.13 12.10
CA SER A 40 17.39 4.67 12.26
C SER A 40 18.07 3.98 11.08
N LEU A 41 17.79 4.43 9.85
CA LEU A 41 18.37 3.87 8.65
C LEU A 41 19.88 4.11 8.58
N ILE A 42 20.34 5.31 8.95
CA ILE A 42 21.77 5.65 8.99
C ILE A 42 22.50 4.75 9.98
N ILE A 43 22.01 4.64 11.23
CA ILE A 43 22.63 3.82 12.27
C ILE A 43 22.68 2.34 11.86
N SER A 44 21.61 1.82 11.26
CA SER A 44 21.58 0.42 10.78
C SER A 44 22.47 0.17 9.55
N SER A 45 22.64 1.17 8.68
CA SER A 45 23.44 1.05 7.45
C SER A 45 24.95 1.18 7.69
N TRP A 46 25.37 1.93 8.71
CA TRP A 46 26.78 2.20 9.03
C TRP A 46 27.67 0.94 9.12
N PRO A 47 27.33 -0.10 9.92
CA PRO A 47 28.17 -1.30 10.03
C PRO A 47 28.26 -2.11 8.73
N SER A 48 27.28 -1.95 7.81
CA SER A 48 27.33 -2.61 6.51
C SER A 48 28.35 -1.92 5.59
N ILE A 49 28.46 -0.60 5.67
CA ILE A 49 29.43 0.18 4.88
C ILE A 49 30.86 -0.10 5.38
N GLU A 50 31.07 -0.20 6.69
CA GLU A 50 32.39 -0.52 7.26
C GLU A 50 32.90 -1.91 6.87
N LYS A 51 32.01 -2.92 6.78
CA LYS A 51 32.39 -4.29 6.40
C LYS A 51 32.67 -4.48 4.91
N PHE A 52 31.93 -3.80 4.04
CA PHE A 52 32.01 -4.00 2.59
C PHE A 52 32.74 -2.87 1.84
N GLY A 53 33.01 -1.75 2.50
CA GLY A 53 33.65 -0.58 1.91
C GLY A 53 32.86 0.03 0.75
N PHE A 54 33.47 0.99 0.04
CA PHE A 54 32.87 1.61 -1.15
C PHE A 54 32.74 0.66 -2.34
N SER A 55 33.47 -0.46 -2.34
CA SER A 55 33.37 -1.48 -3.41
C SER A 55 32.00 -2.17 -3.43
N PHE A 56 31.29 -2.21 -2.30
CA PHE A 56 29.91 -2.69 -2.16
C PHE A 56 28.94 -2.09 -3.20
N LEU A 57 29.16 -0.81 -3.56
CA LEU A 57 28.31 -0.07 -4.49
C LEU A 57 28.49 -0.51 -5.94
N TRP A 58 29.66 -1.03 -6.31
CA TRP A 58 30.00 -1.44 -7.68
C TRP A 58 30.02 -2.96 -7.89
N THR A 59 30.05 -3.74 -6.81
CA THR A 59 29.99 -5.21 -6.87
C THR A 59 28.60 -5.69 -7.29
N LYS A 60 28.58 -6.49 -8.36
CA LYS A 60 27.37 -7.20 -8.84
C LYS A 60 27.18 -8.57 -8.19
N GLU A 61 28.24 -9.14 -7.63
CA GLU A 61 28.23 -10.48 -7.08
C GLU A 61 27.50 -10.51 -5.73
N TRP A 62 26.55 -11.44 -5.63
CA TRP A 62 25.81 -11.73 -4.41
C TRP A 62 26.09 -13.19 -4.04
N ASP A 63 26.99 -13.39 -3.08
CA ASP A 63 27.39 -14.70 -2.56
C ASP A 63 27.12 -14.75 -1.06
N ALA A 64 25.88 -15.14 -0.71
CA ALA A 64 25.40 -15.21 0.67
C ALA A 64 26.17 -16.22 1.57
N PRO A 65 26.64 -17.39 1.07
CA PRO A 65 27.53 -18.27 1.83
C PRO A 65 28.88 -17.67 2.24
N ASN A 66 29.46 -16.81 1.40
CA ASN A 66 30.77 -16.18 1.67
C ASN A 66 30.64 -14.76 2.26
N ASP A 67 29.43 -14.39 2.72
CA ASP A 67 29.08 -13.07 3.24
C ASP A 67 29.36 -11.92 2.26
N ILE A 68 29.43 -12.15 0.94
CA ILE A 68 29.64 -11.10 -0.05
C ILE A 68 28.28 -10.63 -0.57
N TYR A 69 27.90 -9.41 -0.22
CA TYR A 69 26.65 -8.81 -0.69
C TYR A 69 26.99 -7.70 -1.69
N GLY A 70 26.32 -7.67 -2.85
CA GLY A 70 26.47 -6.63 -3.86
C GLY A 70 25.28 -5.67 -3.88
N ALA A 71 25.51 -4.36 -3.76
CA ALA A 71 24.44 -3.36 -3.75
C ALA A 71 23.94 -2.99 -5.15
N LEU A 72 24.76 -3.23 -6.19
CA LEU A 72 24.49 -2.69 -7.52
C LEU A 72 23.22 -3.29 -8.15
N VAL A 73 22.99 -4.60 -7.94
CA VAL A 73 21.82 -5.32 -8.47
C VAL A 73 20.49 -4.75 -7.91
N PRO A 74 20.29 -4.64 -6.58
CA PRO A 74 19.06 -4.06 -6.04
C PRO A 74 18.89 -2.56 -6.36
N ILE A 75 19.97 -1.77 -6.40
CA ILE A 75 19.89 -0.35 -6.78
C ILE A 75 19.46 -0.19 -8.24
N TYR A 76 20.04 -0.98 -9.15
CA TYR A 76 19.66 -0.94 -10.55
C TYR A 76 18.19 -1.38 -10.75
N GLY A 77 17.76 -2.42 -10.03
CA GLY A 77 16.37 -2.88 -10.06
C GLY A 77 15.37 -1.80 -9.61
N THR A 78 15.64 -1.06 -8.54
CA THR A 78 14.74 0.01 -8.07
C THR A 78 14.71 1.20 -9.02
N LEU A 79 15.85 1.59 -9.60
CA LEU A 79 15.92 2.67 -10.58
C LEU A 79 15.15 2.34 -11.86
N VAL A 80 15.39 1.18 -12.46
CA VAL A 80 14.71 0.76 -13.69
C VAL A 80 13.21 0.60 -13.46
N THR A 81 12.80 -0.04 -12.36
CA THR A 81 11.38 -0.22 -12.06
C THR A 81 10.68 1.12 -11.78
N SER A 82 11.33 2.03 -11.04
CA SER A 82 10.77 3.36 -10.76
C SER A 82 10.67 4.19 -12.04
N PHE A 83 11.65 4.08 -12.94
CA PHE A 83 11.63 4.77 -14.24
C PHE A 83 10.50 4.25 -15.13
N ILE A 84 10.36 2.93 -15.28
CA ILE A 84 9.26 2.32 -16.05
C ILE A 84 7.90 2.67 -15.43
N ALA A 85 7.79 2.62 -14.10
CA ALA A 85 6.57 2.98 -13.39
C ALA A 85 6.18 4.44 -13.67
N LEU A 86 7.14 5.37 -13.65
CA LEU A 86 6.90 6.79 -13.93
C LEU A 86 6.51 7.03 -15.40
N LEU A 87 7.17 6.34 -16.33
CA LEU A 87 6.87 6.41 -17.76
C LEU A 87 5.43 6.00 -18.06
N ILE A 88 4.89 4.99 -17.38
CA ILE A 88 3.51 4.53 -17.54
C ILE A 88 2.53 5.38 -16.70
N ALA A 89 2.90 5.77 -15.48
CA ALA A 89 2.01 6.49 -14.56
C ALA A 89 1.69 7.91 -15.06
N VAL A 90 2.65 8.61 -15.67
CA VAL A 90 2.46 9.97 -16.19
C VAL A 90 1.37 10.06 -17.27
N PRO A 91 1.42 9.31 -18.38
CA PRO A 91 0.39 9.38 -19.41
C PRO A 91 -0.97 8.91 -18.92
N VAL A 92 -1.01 7.89 -18.04
CA VAL A 92 -2.26 7.42 -17.43
C VAL A 92 -2.88 8.50 -16.54
N SER A 93 -2.08 9.16 -15.71
CA SER A 93 -2.53 10.26 -14.85
C SER A 93 -3.08 11.42 -15.68
N PHE A 94 -2.38 11.79 -16.76
CA PHE A 94 -2.84 12.84 -17.68
C PHE A 94 -4.15 12.46 -18.38
N GLY A 95 -4.29 11.20 -18.80
CA GLY A 95 -5.52 10.69 -19.41
C GLY A 95 -6.74 10.78 -18.48
N ILE A 96 -6.57 10.41 -17.20
CA ILE A 96 -7.65 10.50 -16.19
C ILE A 96 -7.99 11.96 -15.89
N ALA A 97 -6.99 12.82 -15.77
CA ALA A 97 -7.18 14.25 -15.50
C ALA A 97 -7.97 14.95 -16.63
N LEU A 98 -7.60 14.69 -17.89
CA LEU A 98 -8.31 15.23 -19.05
C LEU A 98 -9.74 14.69 -19.16
N PHE A 99 -9.92 13.38 -18.96
CA PHE A 99 -11.26 12.78 -18.99
C PHE A 99 -12.20 13.40 -17.94
N LEU A 100 -11.70 13.66 -16.73
CA LEU A 100 -12.49 14.28 -15.66
C LEU A 100 -12.81 15.77 -15.89
N THR A 101 -11.93 16.46 -16.61
CA THR A 101 -12.05 17.90 -16.86
C THR A 101 -12.97 18.18 -18.06
N GLU A 102 -12.75 17.49 -19.17
CA GLU A 102 -13.42 17.78 -20.45
C GLU A 102 -14.64 16.88 -20.73
N LEU A 103 -14.64 15.63 -20.28
CA LEU A 103 -15.59 14.62 -20.76
C LEU A 103 -16.53 14.07 -19.68
N ALA A 104 -16.26 14.29 -18.39
CA ALA A 104 -16.99 13.62 -17.33
C ALA A 104 -18.28 14.35 -16.90
N PRO A 105 -19.49 13.78 -17.15
CA PRO A 105 -20.73 14.29 -16.59
C PRO A 105 -20.72 14.16 -15.06
N GLY A 106 -21.30 15.14 -14.36
CA GLY A 106 -21.17 15.32 -12.90
C GLY A 106 -21.57 14.12 -12.02
N TRP A 107 -22.27 13.11 -12.57
CA TRP A 107 -22.64 11.89 -11.86
C TRP A 107 -21.47 10.90 -11.70
N LEU A 108 -20.44 10.95 -12.55
CA LEU A 108 -19.29 10.03 -12.53
C LEU A 108 -18.20 10.44 -11.53
N ARG A 109 -18.17 11.71 -11.12
CA ARG A 109 -17.21 12.24 -10.13
C ARG A 109 -17.41 11.63 -8.73
N ARG A 110 -18.66 11.32 -8.36
CA ARG A 110 -19.02 10.71 -7.07
C ARG A 110 -18.51 9.27 -6.88
N PRO A 111 -18.74 8.31 -7.80
CA PRO A 111 -18.23 6.96 -7.66
C PRO A 111 -16.70 6.88 -7.76
N LEU A 112 -16.05 7.75 -8.53
CA LEU A 112 -14.59 7.82 -8.60
C LEU A 112 -13.96 8.30 -7.29
N GLY A 113 -14.53 9.31 -6.64
CA GLY A 113 -14.09 9.75 -5.31
C GLY A 113 -14.19 8.62 -4.27
N ILE A 114 -15.33 7.92 -4.25
CA ILE A 114 -15.54 6.76 -3.38
C ILE A 114 -14.55 5.64 -3.73
N ALA A 115 -14.31 5.36 -5.01
CA ALA A 115 -13.37 4.33 -5.43
C ALA A 115 -11.92 4.66 -5.00
N ILE A 116 -11.50 5.92 -5.10
CA ILE A 116 -10.17 6.37 -4.67
C ILE A 116 -10.04 6.33 -3.14
N GLU A 117 -11.05 6.79 -2.40
CA GLU A 117 -11.10 6.69 -0.94
C GLU A 117 -11.08 5.22 -0.48
N LEU A 118 -11.76 4.33 -1.20
CA LEU A 118 -11.74 2.89 -0.93
C LEU A 118 -10.42 2.23 -1.35
N LEU A 119 -9.75 2.71 -2.41
CA LEU A 119 -8.43 2.24 -2.83
C LEU A 119 -7.37 2.61 -1.79
N ALA A 120 -7.44 3.84 -1.26
CA ALA A 120 -6.59 4.32 -0.16
C ALA A 120 -6.94 3.65 1.18
N GLY A 121 -8.23 3.37 1.40
CA GLY A 121 -8.78 2.78 2.61
C GLY A 121 -9.14 1.31 2.48
N TYR A 122 -8.38 0.52 1.71
CA TYR A 122 -8.70 -0.89 1.43
C TYR A 122 -9.10 -1.63 2.72
N PRO A 123 -10.38 -1.98 2.91
CA PRO A 123 -10.85 -2.62 4.13
C PRO A 123 -10.59 -4.12 3.98
N GLN A 124 -9.32 -4.51 3.91
CA GLN A 124 -8.89 -5.92 3.77
C GLN A 124 -9.48 -6.76 4.92
N HIS A 125 -9.73 -6.11 6.06
CA HIS A 125 -10.29 -6.71 7.26
C HIS A 125 -11.82 -6.97 7.16
N ARG A 126 -12.59 -6.24 6.34
CA ARG A 126 -14.05 -6.41 6.25
C ARG A 126 -14.46 -7.52 5.29
N LEU A 127 -13.74 -7.72 4.18
CA LEU A 127 -13.99 -8.86 3.26
C LEU A 127 -13.58 -10.22 3.84
N ARG A 128 -12.76 -10.25 4.90
CA ARG A 128 -12.32 -11.50 5.57
C ARG A 128 -13.47 -12.27 6.25
N HIS A 129 -14.56 -11.60 6.64
CA HIS A 129 -15.69 -12.24 7.34
C HIS A 129 -16.91 -12.55 6.46
N VAL A 130 -17.01 -11.97 5.26
CA VAL A 130 -18.21 -12.14 4.40
C VAL A 130 -18.13 -13.40 3.53
N GLY A 131 -16.92 -13.80 3.10
CA GLY A 131 -16.71 -14.98 2.26
C GLY A 131 -17.23 -16.32 2.83
N PRO A 132 -16.99 -16.65 4.11
CA PRO A 132 -17.43 -17.94 4.68
C PRO A 132 -18.95 -18.10 4.79
N VAL A 133 -19.70 -17.00 4.93
CA VAL A 133 -21.17 -17.03 5.11
C VAL A 133 -21.88 -17.34 3.80
N TYR A 134 -21.42 -16.78 2.68
CA TYR A 134 -21.98 -17.07 1.36
C TYR A 134 -21.63 -18.48 0.86
N LEU A 135 -20.39 -18.94 1.09
CA LEU A 135 -19.96 -20.27 0.67
C LEU A 135 -20.67 -21.38 1.48
N ARG A 136 -20.91 -21.15 2.78
CA ARG A 136 -21.62 -22.10 3.64
C ARG A 136 -23.10 -22.24 3.26
N ALA A 137 -23.76 -21.15 2.87
CA ALA A 137 -25.15 -21.18 2.41
C ALA A 137 -25.31 -21.94 1.08
N ALA A 138 -24.37 -21.79 0.16
CA ALA A 138 -24.40 -22.50 -1.14
C ALA A 138 -24.12 -24.00 -0.99
N VAL A 139 -23.16 -24.40 -0.14
CA VAL A 139 -22.80 -25.81 0.04
C VAL A 139 -23.85 -26.59 0.84
N CYS A 140 -24.48 -25.98 1.85
CA CYS A 140 -25.56 -26.63 2.62
C CYS A 140 -26.80 -26.95 1.79
N HIS A 141 -27.02 -26.29 0.65
CA HIS A 141 -28.13 -26.59 -0.25
C HIS A 141 -27.84 -27.72 -1.25
N LEU A 142 -26.56 -28.02 -1.51
CA LEU A 142 -26.13 -29.01 -2.53
C LEU A 142 -25.84 -30.40 -1.95
N VAL A 143 -25.56 -30.54 -0.65
CA VAL A 143 -25.22 -31.83 -0.01
C VAL A 143 -25.89 -31.96 1.36
N PRO A 144 -27.06 -32.62 1.47
CA PRO A 144 -27.67 -32.92 2.76
C PRO A 144 -26.99 -34.16 3.37
N GLY A 145 -26.20 -33.98 4.45
CA GLY A 145 -25.79 -35.12 5.29
C GLY A 145 -24.36 -35.16 5.85
N THR A 146 -23.52 -34.14 5.72
CA THR A 146 -22.11 -34.20 6.19
C THR A 146 -21.73 -33.04 7.10
N SER A 147 -22.34 -32.96 8.30
CA SER A 147 -22.10 -31.86 9.24
C SER A 147 -20.83 -31.96 10.10
N ARG A 148 -20.12 -33.10 10.13
CA ARG A 148 -19.03 -33.33 11.10
C ARG A 148 -17.60 -33.25 10.51
N GLU A 149 -17.40 -33.57 9.23
CA GLU A 149 -16.06 -33.54 8.58
C GLU A 149 -15.59 -32.14 8.12
N TYR A 150 -16.50 -31.19 7.87
CA TYR A 150 -16.16 -29.90 7.26
C TYR A 150 -15.36 -28.94 8.16
N SER A 151 -15.32 -29.16 9.48
CA SER A 151 -14.63 -28.29 10.44
C SER A 151 -13.11 -28.35 10.32
N PHE A 152 -12.55 -29.51 9.95
CA PHE A 152 -11.08 -29.70 9.90
C PHE A 152 -10.46 -29.21 8.59
N GLN A 153 -11.14 -29.40 7.44
CA GLN A 153 -10.59 -29.04 6.13
C GLN A 153 -10.55 -27.51 5.89
N HIS A 154 -11.46 -26.76 6.51
CA HIS A 154 -11.56 -25.30 6.35
C HIS A 154 -10.37 -24.54 6.97
N SER A 155 -9.76 -25.03 8.05
CA SER A 155 -8.64 -24.34 8.71
C SER A 155 -7.35 -24.33 7.86
N VAL A 156 -7.18 -25.35 7.00
CA VAL A 156 -5.99 -25.53 6.18
C VAL A 156 -6.11 -24.81 4.84
N CYS A 157 -7.25 -24.92 4.15
CA CYS A 157 -7.45 -24.32 2.83
C CYS A 157 -7.45 -22.77 2.85
N TRP A 158 -8.00 -22.17 3.92
CA TRP A 158 -8.06 -20.72 4.07
C TRP A 158 -6.69 -20.09 4.40
N ARG A 159 -5.74 -20.85 4.97
CA ARG A 159 -4.40 -20.32 5.28
C ARG A 159 -3.52 -20.22 4.01
N THR A 160 -3.83 -21.01 2.98
CA THR A 160 -3.10 -21.04 1.71
C THR A 160 -3.70 -20.08 0.67
N VAL A 161 -5.02 -19.90 0.64
CA VAL A 161 -5.72 -19.10 -0.39
C VAL A 161 -5.79 -17.59 -0.07
N LEU A 162 -5.74 -17.17 1.20
CA LEU A 162 -5.87 -15.75 1.60
C LEU A 162 -4.55 -14.99 1.80
N ARG A 163 -3.42 -15.51 1.32
CA ARG A 163 -2.16 -14.74 1.26
C ARG A 163 -1.92 -14.26 -0.19
N PRO A 164 -2.48 -13.11 -0.62
CA PRO A 164 -2.15 -12.51 -1.91
C PRO A 164 -0.66 -12.17 -2.07
N GLY A 165 0.11 -12.18 -0.97
CA GLY A 165 1.57 -12.02 -1.00
C GLY A 165 2.38 -13.24 -1.48
N ILE A 166 1.80 -14.43 -1.62
CA ILE A 166 2.57 -15.61 -2.09
C ILE A 166 2.85 -15.51 -3.59
N LEU A 167 1.91 -15.01 -4.39
CA LEU A 167 2.12 -14.86 -5.84
C LEU A 167 3.13 -13.75 -6.16
N VAL A 168 3.11 -12.64 -5.41
CA VAL A 168 4.10 -11.55 -5.55
C VAL A 168 5.48 -11.99 -5.05
N SER A 169 5.56 -12.75 -3.95
CA SER A 169 6.84 -13.29 -3.48
C SER A 169 7.39 -14.40 -4.37
N VAL A 170 6.55 -15.19 -5.05
CA VAL A 170 6.97 -16.18 -6.04
C VAL A 170 7.42 -15.50 -7.35
N PHE A 171 6.73 -14.44 -7.80
CA PHE A 171 7.15 -13.66 -8.96
C PHE A 171 8.47 -12.91 -8.70
N TRP A 172 8.62 -12.31 -7.52
CA TRP A 172 9.86 -11.62 -7.13
C TRP A 172 11.02 -12.59 -6.92
N ARG A 173 10.77 -13.77 -6.32
CA ARG A 173 11.78 -14.83 -6.17
C ARG A 173 12.22 -15.43 -7.52
N ARG A 174 11.39 -15.36 -8.56
CA ARG A 174 11.73 -15.81 -9.92
C ARG A 174 12.45 -14.73 -10.75
N ALA A 175 12.23 -13.46 -10.46
CA ALA A 175 12.98 -12.35 -11.07
C ALA A 175 14.41 -12.23 -10.53
N SER A 176 14.63 -12.48 -9.24
CA SER A 176 15.98 -12.44 -8.62
C SER A 176 16.92 -13.58 -9.02
N PHE A 177 16.46 -14.57 -9.79
CA PHE A 177 17.20 -15.78 -10.16
C PHE A 177 17.40 -15.91 -11.69
N SER A 178 17.63 -14.79 -12.38
CA SER A 178 18.07 -14.82 -13.78
C SER A 178 19.58 -14.52 -13.87
N PRO A 179 20.44 -15.54 -13.96
CA PRO A 179 21.79 -15.39 -14.45
C PRO A 179 21.77 -15.49 -15.98
N LEU A 180 21.99 -14.38 -16.65
CA LEU A 180 22.62 -14.31 -17.98
C LEU A 180 23.56 -13.10 -17.98
#